data_AF-A0A7Y3W635-F1
#
_entry.id   AF-A0A7Y3W635-F1
#
_cell.length_a   1.000
_cell.length_b   1.000
_cell.length_c   1.000
_cell.angle_alpha   90.00
_cell.angle_beta   90.00
_cell.angle_gamma   90.00
#
_symmetry.space_group_name_H-M   'P 1'
#
loop_
_entity.id
_entity.type
_entity.pdbx_description
1 polymer ?
#
loop_
_entity_poly.entity_id
_entity_poly.type
_entity_poly.pdbx_seq_one_letter_code
_entity_poly.pdbx_strand_id
1 'polypeptide(L)'
;MPQNPSETELMLLKALWREGRMSAREVHDATEAQTGWSFSATRKTLERMEGKGLIRVEPLHGVKTYLPQAEKLDVMARLIQNFASRILDTEGPLPAAAFTGSRVLDKDEIGDLEMLLAELSKEDEA
;
A
#
# COMPACT_ATOMS: atom_id res chain seq x y z
N MET A 1 -10.62 10.66 -1.56
CA MET A 1 -9.92 9.54 -0.91
C MET A 1 -8.89 8.97 -1.87
N PRO A 2 -7.75 8.45 -1.38
CA PRO A 2 -6.72 7.88 -2.24
C PRO A 2 -7.27 6.71 -3.06
N GLN A 3 -7.00 6.68 -4.37
CA GLN A 3 -7.36 5.54 -5.20
C GLN A 3 -6.39 4.37 -4.98
N ASN A 4 -6.80 3.14 -5.32
CA ASN A 4 -5.88 2.00 -5.22
C ASN A 4 -4.70 2.15 -6.19
N PRO A 5 -3.46 1.87 -5.74
CA PRO A 5 -2.30 1.88 -6.62
C PRO A 5 -2.37 0.72 -7.62
N SER A 6 -1.86 0.93 -8.84
CA SER A 6 -1.46 -0.18 -9.69
C SER A 6 -0.26 -0.91 -9.08
N GLU A 7 0.07 -2.11 -9.57
CA GLU A 7 1.28 -2.84 -9.13
C GLU A 7 2.54 -1.99 -9.24
N THR A 8 2.65 -1.21 -10.31
CA THR A 8 3.83 -0.40 -10.59
C THR A 8 3.85 0.89 -9.76
N GLU A 9 2.71 1.52 -9.51
CA GLU A 9 2.61 2.62 -8.54
C GLU A 9 2.93 2.14 -7.12
N LEU A 10 2.53 0.91 -6.78
CA LEU A 10 2.82 0.29 -5.50
C LEU A 10 4.32 0.06 -5.30
N MET A 11 5.09 -0.24 -6.35
CA MET A 11 6.56 -0.33 -6.26
C MET A 11 7.19 0.99 -5.83
N LEU A 12 6.77 2.10 -6.42
CA LEU A 12 7.25 3.45 -6.06
C LEU A 12 6.77 3.85 -4.66
N LEU A 13 5.52 3.55 -4.31
CA LEU A 13 4.96 3.84 -3.00
C LEU A 13 5.66 3.06 -1.89
N LYS A 14 6.05 1.79 -2.14
CA LYS A 14 6.85 0.98 -1.22
C LYS A 14 8.21 1.60 -0.93
N ALA A 15 8.87 2.19 -1.94
CA ALA A 15 10.13 2.91 -1.73
C ALA A 15 9.91 4.13 -0.80
N LEU A 16 8.86 4.91 -1.06
CA LEU A 16 8.50 6.08 -0.24
C LEU A 16 8.10 5.74 1.19
N TRP A 17 7.43 4.61 1.44
CA TRP A 17 7.16 4.16 2.82
C TRP A 17 8.43 3.73 3.57
N ARG A 18 9.43 3.21 2.86
CA ARG A 18 10.68 2.73 3.47
C ARG A 18 11.64 3.87 3.76
N GLU A 19 11.84 4.76 2.80
CA GLU A 19 12.85 5.84 2.88
C GLU A 19 12.24 7.19 3.30
N GLY A 20 10.92 7.32 3.26
CA GLY A 20 10.22 8.57 3.55
C GLY A 20 10.25 9.55 2.36
N ARG A 21 10.62 10.81 2.64
CA ARG A 21 10.66 11.87 1.62
C ARG A 21 11.79 11.59 0.63
N MET A 22 11.47 11.62 -0.66
CA MET A 22 12.46 11.39 -1.73
C MET A 22 12.24 12.36 -2.89
N SER A 23 13.30 12.76 -3.58
CA SER A 23 13.23 13.39 -4.91
C SER A 23 12.85 12.37 -5.98
N ALA A 24 12.44 12.85 -7.16
CA ALA A 24 12.13 11.96 -8.28
C ALA A 24 13.33 11.06 -8.66
N ARG A 25 14.56 11.57 -8.54
CA ARG A 25 15.78 10.82 -8.88
C ARG A 25 16.01 9.69 -7.89
N GLU A 26 15.90 9.98 -6.59
CA GLU A 26 16.06 8.97 -5.55
C GLU A 26 14.99 7.87 -5.67
N VAL A 27 13.73 8.22 -5.96
CA VAL A 27 12.67 7.22 -6.21
C VAL A 27 13.03 6.33 -7.41
N HIS A 28 13.50 6.93 -8.49
CA HIS A 28 13.90 6.19 -9.68
C HIS A 28 15.06 5.24 -9.38
N ASP A 29 16.13 5.73 -8.76
CA ASP A 29 17.31 4.91 -8.42
C ASP A 29 16.93 3.74 -7.48
N ALA A 30 16.02 3.98 -6.52
CA ALA A 30 15.55 2.95 -5.61
C ALA A 30 14.65 1.88 -6.25
N THR A 31 14.10 2.13 -7.44
CA THR A 31 13.10 1.27 -8.08
C THR A 31 13.47 0.80 -9.49
N GLU A 32 14.53 1.35 -10.10
CA GLU A 32 14.95 1.04 -11.48
C GLU A 32 15.24 -0.45 -11.67
N ALA A 33 15.94 -1.09 -10.73
CA ALA A 33 16.26 -2.51 -10.81
C ALA A 33 15.03 -3.43 -10.87
N GLN A 34 13.89 -3.00 -10.28
CA GLN A 34 12.64 -3.77 -10.27
C GLN A 34 11.73 -3.40 -11.43
N THR A 35 11.72 -2.12 -11.82
CA THR A 35 10.80 -1.60 -12.84
C THR A 35 11.35 -1.68 -14.26
N GLY A 36 12.67 -1.57 -14.43
CA GLY A 36 13.34 -1.46 -15.73
C GLY A 36 13.00 -0.17 -16.49
N TRP A 37 12.50 0.85 -15.80
CA TRP A 37 11.94 2.05 -16.42
C TRP A 37 12.98 3.12 -16.71
N SER A 38 12.71 3.94 -17.72
CA SER A 38 13.41 5.22 -17.85
C SER A 38 13.03 6.20 -16.73
N PHE A 39 13.90 7.16 -16.45
CA PHE A 39 13.61 8.25 -15.52
C PHE A 39 12.33 9.04 -15.89
N SER A 40 12.05 9.21 -17.18
CA SER A 40 10.84 9.89 -17.67
C SER A 40 9.56 9.13 -17.31
N ALA A 41 9.57 7.81 -17.44
CA ALA A 41 8.44 6.97 -17.05
C ALA A 41 8.19 7.04 -15.53
N THR A 42 9.25 7.01 -14.73
CA THR A 42 9.15 7.18 -13.26
C THR A 42 8.46 8.50 -12.90
N ARG A 43 8.88 9.62 -13.51
CA ARG A 43 8.25 10.93 -13.27
C ARG A 43 6.78 10.97 -13.66
N LYS A 44 6.40 10.44 -14.83
CA LYS A 44 4.98 10.38 -15.24
C LYS A 44 4.13 9.52 -14.30
N THR A 45 4.70 8.45 -13.74
CA THR A 45 4.01 7.63 -12.75
C THR A 45 3.83 8.39 -11.43
N LEU A 46 4.84 9.13 -10.96
CA LEU A 46 4.72 9.98 -9.77
C LEU A 46 3.63 11.05 -9.93
N GLU A 47 3.54 11.71 -11.10
CA GLU A 47 2.46 12.67 -11.40
C GLU A 47 1.07 12.02 -11.32
N ARG A 48 0.93 10.78 -11.82
CA ARG A 48 -0.32 10.02 -11.72
C ARG A 48 -0.66 9.63 -10.28
N MET A 49 0.35 9.23 -9.50
CA MET A 49 0.19 8.89 -8.09
C MET A 49 -0.24 10.11 -7.26
N GLU A 50 0.31 11.29 -7.55
CA GLU A 50 -0.13 12.55 -6.96
C GLU A 50 -1.60 12.82 -7.30
N GLY A 51 -1.99 12.69 -8.57
CA GLY A 51 -3.39 12.82 -8.99
C GLY A 51 -4.35 11.81 -8.33
N LYS A 52 -3.84 10.65 -7.92
CA LYS A 52 -4.58 9.63 -7.16
C LYS A 52 -4.61 9.87 -5.65
N GLY A 53 -3.90 10.88 -5.14
CA GLY A 53 -3.74 11.12 -3.71
C GLY A 53 -2.94 10.05 -2.97
N LEU A 54 -2.13 9.26 -3.69
CA LEU A 54 -1.25 8.25 -3.09
C LEU A 54 -0.02 8.90 -2.45
N ILE A 55 0.44 9.98 -3.07
CA ILE A 55 1.60 10.76 -2.66
C ILE A 55 1.25 12.24 -2.70
N ARG A 56 1.99 13.04 -1.95
CA ARG A 56 1.97 14.49 -2.05
C ARG A 56 3.33 15.01 -2.49
N VAL A 57 3.32 16.11 -3.23
CA VAL A 57 4.53 16.79 -3.68
C VAL A 57 4.78 18.02 -2.84
N GLU A 58 6.00 18.14 -2.36
CA GLU A 58 6.44 19.29 -1.56
C GLU A 58 7.83 19.75 -2.03
N PRO A 59 8.06 21.06 -2.18
CA PRO A 59 9.39 21.57 -2.48
C PRO A 59 10.28 21.49 -1.24
N LEU A 60 11.51 21.02 -1.41
CA LEU A 60 12.58 21.09 -0.41
C LEU A 60 13.82 21.67 -1.08
N HIS A 61 14.30 22.82 -0.58
CA HIS A 61 15.44 23.55 -1.17
C HIS A 61 15.33 23.77 -2.69
N GLY A 62 14.13 24.08 -3.18
CA GLY A 62 13.88 24.32 -4.61
C GLY A 62 13.72 23.07 -5.48
N VAL A 63 13.83 21.87 -4.89
CA VAL A 63 13.64 20.59 -5.58
C VAL A 63 12.29 19.98 -5.20
N LYS A 64 11.55 19.45 -6.17
CA LYS A 64 10.33 18.68 -5.90
C LYS A 64 10.69 17.38 -5.19
N THR A 65 10.09 17.17 -4.02
CA THR A 65 10.15 15.92 -3.26
C THR A 65 8.76 15.33 -3.12
N TYR A 66 8.71 14.01 -2.93
CA TYR A 66 7.52 13.19 -2.91
C TYR A 66 7.45 12.49 -1.55
N LEU A 67 6.26 12.45 -0.97
CA LEU A 67 6.00 11.80 0.31
C LEU A 67 4.77 10.92 0.18
N PRO A 68 4.71 9.78 0.87
CA PRO A 68 3.49 9.01 0.95
C PRO A 68 2.39 9.88 1.59
N GLN A 69 1.22 9.91 0.96
CA GLN A 69 0.02 10.53 1.50
C GLN A 69 -0.98 9.46 1.96
N ALA A 70 -0.99 8.31 1.30
CA ALA A 70 -1.79 7.18 1.71
C ALA A 70 -1.06 6.36 2.79
N GLU A 71 -1.74 6.10 3.89
CA GLU A 71 -1.25 5.22 4.96
C GLU A 71 -1.07 3.79 4.46
N LYS A 72 0.02 3.16 4.90
CA LYS A 72 0.42 1.84 4.40
C LYS A 72 -0.65 0.79 4.70
N LEU A 73 -1.16 0.78 5.94
CA LEU A 73 -2.17 -0.20 6.37
C LEU A 73 -3.48 -0.02 5.59
N ASP A 74 -3.94 1.22 5.40
CA ASP A 74 -5.15 1.51 4.63
C ASP A 74 -5.05 1.03 3.18
N VAL A 75 -3.91 1.25 2.54
CA VAL A 75 -3.69 0.78 1.16
C VAL A 75 -3.69 -0.75 1.12
N MET A 76 -3.03 -1.40 2.08
CA MET A 76 -3.00 -2.87 2.15
C MET A 76 -4.39 -3.47 2.36
N ALA A 77 -5.18 -2.92 3.30
CA ALA A 77 -6.55 -3.36 3.55
C ALA A 77 -7.42 -3.24 2.28
N ARG A 78 -7.35 -2.10 1.58
CA ARG A 78 -8.09 -1.90 0.32
C ARG A 78 -7.64 -2.84 -0.79
N LEU A 79 -6.34 -3.15 -0.88
CA LEU A 79 -5.82 -4.10 -1.87
C LEU A 79 -6.29 -5.53 -1.59
N ILE A 80 -6.26 -5.96 -0.32
CA ILE A 80 -6.76 -7.27 0.10
C ILE A 80 -8.26 -7.39 -0.18
N GLN A 81 -9.05 -6.37 0.19
CA GLN A 81 -10.48 -6.35 -0.05
C GLN A 81 -10.81 -6.38 -1.55
N ASN A 82 -10.09 -5.59 -2.37
CA ASN A 82 -10.30 -5.56 -3.82
C ASN A 82 -9.91 -6.90 -4.49
N PHE A 83 -8.82 -7.53 -4.02
CA PHE A 83 -8.43 -8.85 -4.48
C PHE A 83 -9.50 -9.88 -4.14
N ALA A 84 -9.95 -9.90 -2.89
CA ALA A 84 -10.98 -10.81 -2.42
C ALA A 84 -12.30 -10.66 -3.20
N SER A 85 -12.79 -9.42 -3.36
CA SER A 85 -14.05 -9.18 -4.06
C SER A 85 -14.00 -9.62 -5.52
N ARG A 86 -12.82 -9.51 -6.16
CA ARG A 86 -12.63 -9.90 -7.57
C ARG A 86 -12.44 -11.40 -7.79
N ILE A 87 -11.96 -12.13 -6.80
CA ILE A 87 -11.68 -13.57 -6.92
C ILE A 87 -12.80 -14.42 -6.34
N LEU A 88 -13.41 -13.95 -5.25
CA LEU A 88 -14.45 -14.68 -4.52
C LEU A 88 -15.86 -14.28 -4.96
N ASP A 89 -16.01 -13.26 -5.81
CA ASP A 89 -17.29 -12.68 -6.23
C ASP A 89 -18.21 -12.29 -5.05
N THR A 90 -17.61 -11.92 -3.91
CA THR A 90 -18.33 -11.50 -2.70
C THR A 90 -18.18 -9.98 -2.49
N GLU A 91 -19.30 -9.27 -2.30
CA GLU A 91 -19.32 -7.86 -1.88
C GLU A 91 -19.19 -7.68 -0.34
N GLY A 92 -19.00 -8.77 0.40
CA GLY A 92 -18.95 -8.80 1.86
C GLY A 92 -17.53 -8.84 2.47
N PRO A 93 -17.42 -8.94 3.81
CA PRO A 93 -16.14 -9.12 4.50
C PRO A 93 -15.42 -10.39 4.03
N LEU A 94 -14.09 -10.34 4.02
CA LEU A 94 -13.23 -11.46 3.60
C LEU A 94 -13.52 -12.70 4.45
N PRO A 95 -13.98 -13.83 3.88
CA PRO A 95 -14.24 -15.03 4.67
C PRO A 95 -12.96 -15.52 5.35
N ALA A 96 -13.00 -15.79 6.66
CA ALA A 96 -11.85 -16.32 7.41
C ALA A 96 -11.28 -17.62 6.78
N ALA A 97 -12.14 -18.41 6.13
CA ALA A 97 -11.77 -19.60 5.39
C ALA A 97 -10.75 -19.34 4.25
N ALA A 98 -10.61 -18.11 3.76
CA ALA A 98 -9.59 -17.74 2.76
C ALA A 98 -8.16 -17.84 3.32
N PHE A 99 -7.99 -17.81 4.65
CA PHE A 99 -6.68 -17.84 5.32
C PHE A 99 -6.28 -19.22 5.85
N THR A 100 -7.21 -20.18 5.90
CA THR A 100 -6.97 -21.48 6.54
C THR A 100 -6.23 -22.48 5.63
N GLY A 101 -6.26 -22.29 4.31
CA GLY A 101 -5.67 -23.21 3.33
C GLY A 101 -4.27 -22.87 2.81
N SER A 102 -3.73 -21.69 3.13
CA SER A 102 -2.63 -21.08 2.37
C SER A 102 -1.28 -20.99 3.10
N ARG A 103 -1.14 -21.53 4.32
CA ARG A 103 0.02 -21.28 5.22
C ARG A 103 0.33 -19.79 5.42
N VAL A 104 -0.67 -18.93 5.25
CA VAL A 104 -0.57 -17.49 5.50
C VAL A 104 -0.60 -17.18 6.98
N LEU A 105 -1.08 -18.12 7.80
CA LEU A 105 -1.10 -18.03 9.26
C LEU A 105 -0.36 -19.22 9.85
N ASP A 106 0.70 -18.94 10.59
CA ASP A 106 1.32 -19.89 11.52
C ASP A 106 0.71 -19.80 12.93
N LYS A 107 1.25 -20.57 13.88
CA LYS A 107 0.69 -20.63 15.25
C LYS A 107 0.84 -19.32 16.01
N ASP A 108 1.93 -18.59 15.77
CA ASP A 108 2.20 -17.34 16.47
C ASP A 108 1.31 -16.25 15.88
N GLU A 109 1.15 -16.22 14.55
CA GLU A 109 0.25 -15.31 13.84
C GLU A 109 -1.23 -15.53 14.21
N ILE A 110 -1.65 -16.77 14.49
CA ILE A 110 -3.00 -17.07 14.99
C ILE A 110 -3.21 -16.43 16.38
N GLY A 111 -2.24 -16.57 17.28
CA GLY A 111 -2.35 -15.99 18.64
C GLY A 111 -2.42 -14.46 18.61
N ASP A 112 -1.59 -13.82 17.78
CA ASP A 112 -1.62 -12.37 17.58
C ASP A 112 -2.97 -11.92 17.00
N LEU A 113 -3.51 -12.66 16.04
CA LEU A 113 -4.81 -12.37 15.44
C LEU A 113 -5.96 -12.51 16.46
N GLU A 114 -5.94 -13.54 17.31
CA GLU A 114 -6.92 -13.72 18.38
C GLU A 114 -6.92 -12.52 19.35
N MET A 115 -5.74 -12.01 19.70
CA MET A 115 -5.60 -10.84 20.57
C MET A 115 -6.20 -9.58 19.92
N LEU A 116 -5.87 -9.32 18.66
CA LEU A 116 -6.41 -8.17 17.90
C LEU A 116 -7.92 -8.24 17.74
N LEU A 117 -8.48 -9.43 17.45
CA LEU A 117 -9.92 -9.64 17.33
C LEU A 117 -10.64 -9.39 18.66
N ALA A 118 -10.05 -9.82 19.77
CA ALA A 118 -10.60 -9.60 21.11
C ALA A 118 -10.56 -8.12 21.53
N GLU A 119 -9.60 -7.34 21.01
CA GLU A 119 -9.53 -5.88 21.22
C GLU A 119 -10.62 -5.17 20.40
N LEU A 120 -10.73 -5.49 19.10
CA LEU A 120 -11.78 -4.99 18.21
C LEU A 120 -13.20 -5.25 18.74
N SER A 121 -13.48 -6.46 19.26
CA SER A 121 -14.80 -6.78 19.79
C SER A 121 -15.18 -5.97 21.04
N LYS A 122 -14.20 -5.45 21.78
CA LYS A 122 -14.44 -4.61 22.96
C LYS A 122 -14.72 -3.15 22.59
N GLU A 123 -14.19 -2.67 21.47
CA GLU A 123 -14.47 -1.32 20.98
C GLU A 123 -15.90 -1.16 20.46
N ASP A 124 -16.52 -2.23 19.95
CA ASP A 124 -17.92 -2.24 19.51
C ASP A 124 -18.93 -2.29 20.69
N GLU A 125 -18.48 -2.64 21.90
CA GLU A 125 -19.32 -2.72 23.12
C GLU A 125 -19.28 -1.43 23.98
N ALA A 126 -18.45 -0.44 23.60
CA ALA A 126 -18.24 0.81 24.34
C ALA A 126 -18.99 2.01 23.72
#